data_AF-A0A120FN03-F1
#
_entry.id   AF-A0A120FN03-F1
#
_cell.length_a   1.000
_cell.length_b   1.000
_cell.length_c   1.000
_cell.angle_alpha   90.00
_cell.angle_beta   90.00
_cell.angle_gamma   90.00
#
_symmetry.space_group_name_H-M   'P 1'
#
loop_
_entity.id
_entity.type
_entity.pdbx_description
1 polymer ?
#
loop_
_entity_poly.entity_id
_entity_poly.type
_entity_poly.pdbx_seq_one_letter_code
_entity_poly.pdbx_strand_id
1 'polypeptide(L)'
;MLPSPYDHPLTTMPSEDRKDLGIFYPIMGHMCHMPVVEVDVETGKIKFLDYVAVHDCGTIVNPMTLVGHVRGGTAQGIGSAIYEEYKYADDGQLLNANFADYILPSVNEVPPNVRVGHVVTPSPFTEYGIKGGGEGGRMGAIASAIEDALKPFRVKADFLPLTPAKLRGPNSSSDGESVALPEWREFRAGHPFARRKHVAVLAGPTGSRDG
;
A
#
# COMPACT_ATOMS: atom_id res chain seq x y z
N MET A 1 19.23 -43.43 23.57
CA MET A 1 19.25 -42.05 23.06
C MET A 1 18.54 -41.21 24.13
N LEU A 2 19.26 -40.35 24.85
CA LEU A 2 18.66 -39.51 25.89
C LEU A 2 17.68 -38.53 25.22
N PRO A 3 16.48 -38.30 25.78
CA PRO A 3 15.57 -37.30 25.24
C PRO A 3 16.23 -35.92 25.31
N SER A 4 16.07 -35.13 24.24
CA SER A 4 16.56 -33.74 24.20
C SER A 4 15.97 -32.98 25.40
N PRO A 5 16.79 -32.30 26.22
CA PRO A 5 16.31 -31.52 27.37
C PRO A 5 15.61 -30.22 26.94
N TYR A 6 15.57 -29.92 25.65
CA TYR A 6 14.97 -28.73 25.08
C TYR A 6 14.01 -29.14 23.96
N ASP A 7 12.73 -28.87 24.17
CA ASP A 7 11.68 -29.03 23.18
C ASP A 7 11.44 -27.66 22.53
N HIS A 8 11.79 -27.54 21.25
CA HIS A 8 11.77 -26.25 20.57
C HIS A 8 10.30 -25.87 20.27
N PRO A 9 9.83 -24.66 20.63
CA PRO A 9 8.42 -24.25 20.47
C PRO A 9 7.94 -24.12 19.00
N LEU A 10 8.76 -24.52 18.03
CA LEU A 10 8.42 -24.60 16.60
C LEU A 10 8.29 -26.04 16.10
N THR A 11 8.67 -27.04 16.91
CA THR A 11 8.60 -28.48 16.57
C THR A 11 7.56 -29.23 17.38
N THR A 12 7.10 -28.67 18.49
CA THR A 12 5.98 -29.19 19.28
C THR A 12 4.67 -28.70 18.68
N MET A 13 3.79 -29.62 18.27
CA MET A 13 2.44 -29.27 17.80
C MET A 13 1.65 -28.65 18.97
N PRO A 14 0.80 -27.64 18.71
CA PRO A 14 -0.03 -27.05 19.77
C PRO A 14 -0.91 -28.10 20.44
N SER A 15 -1.21 -27.90 21.71
CA SER A 15 -2.20 -28.69 22.44
C SER A 15 -3.55 -28.60 21.72
N GLU A 16 -4.38 -29.66 21.81
CA GLU A 16 -5.71 -29.66 21.18
C GLU A 16 -6.57 -28.49 21.66
N ASP A 17 -6.39 -28.06 22.90
CA ASP A 17 -7.10 -26.92 23.50
C ASP A 17 -6.46 -25.56 23.18
N ARG A 18 -5.33 -25.55 22.46
CA ARG A 18 -4.61 -24.38 21.95
C ARG A 18 -4.23 -23.33 23.00
N LYS A 19 -4.23 -23.70 24.28
CA LYS A 19 -3.88 -22.78 25.38
C LYS A 19 -2.38 -22.53 25.50
N ASP A 20 -1.60 -23.40 24.87
CA ASP A 20 -0.16 -23.29 24.73
C ASP A 20 0.27 -22.41 23.55
N LEU A 21 -0.67 -21.99 22.69
CA LEU A 21 -0.43 -20.93 21.71
C LEU A 21 -0.17 -19.63 22.48
N GLY A 22 1.11 -19.31 22.65
CA GLY A 22 1.53 -18.02 23.17
C GLY A 22 0.90 -16.88 22.35
N ILE A 23 0.77 -15.71 22.97
CA ILE A 23 0.33 -14.50 22.28
C ILE A 23 1.41 -14.12 21.25
N PHE A 24 1.19 -14.49 19.98
CA PHE A 24 2.18 -14.30 18.90
C PHE A 24 2.37 -12.83 18.51
N TYR A 25 1.37 -11.99 18.79
CA TYR A 25 1.40 -10.55 18.57
C TYR A 25 0.80 -9.84 19.80
N PRO A 26 1.63 -9.40 20.75
CA PRO A 26 1.15 -8.80 22.01
C PRO A 26 0.54 -7.41 21.81
N ILE A 27 0.73 -6.80 20.63
CA ILE A 27 0.20 -5.49 20.28
C ILE A 27 -0.31 -5.51 18.83
N MET A 28 -1.49 -4.93 18.61
CA MET A 28 -2.07 -4.73 17.29
C MET A 28 -2.36 -3.26 17.08
N GLY A 29 -1.54 -2.61 16.25
CA GLY A 29 -1.81 -1.27 15.76
C GLY A 29 -2.75 -1.33 14.56
N HIS A 30 -3.65 -0.36 14.45
CA HIS A 30 -4.51 -0.20 13.28
C HIS A 30 -4.15 1.05 12.51
N MET A 31 -4.46 1.08 11.22
CA MET A 31 -4.26 2.26 10.41
C MET A 31 -5.24 2.31 9.26
N CYS A 32 -5.55 3.52 8.81
CA CYS A 32 -6.35 3.80 7.63
C CYS A 32 -5.62 4.85 6.80
N HIS A 33 -5.33 4.52 5.54
CA HIS A 33 -4.71 5.41 4.57
C HIS A 33 -5.72 5.73 3.49
N MET A 34 -5.86 7.01 3.17
CA MET A 34 -6.76 7.53 2.14
C MET A 34 -5.96 8.45 1.20
N PRO A 35 -5.24 7.88 0.23
CA PRO A 35 -4.64 8.65 -0.84
C PRO A 35 -5.72 9.13 -1.82
N VAL A 36 -5.59 10.37 -2.26
CA VAL A 36 -6.38 10.95 -3.35
C VAL A 36 -5.43 11.18 -4.51
N VAL A 37 -5.68 10.50 -5.63
CA VAL A 37 -4.77 10.52 -6.78
C VAL A 37 -5.48 10.98 -8.04
N GLU A 38 -4.69 11.60 -8.92
CA GLU A 38 -4.99 11.85 -10.31
C GLU A 38 -4.05 10.99 -11.17
N VAL A 39 -4.59 10.28 -12.15
CA VAL A 39 -3.80 9.55 -13.13
C VAL A 39 -3.97 10.20 -14.50
N ASP A 40 -2.86 10.63 -15.09
CA ASP A 40 -2.80 11.05 -16.48
C ASP A 40 -2.85 9.80 -17.37
N VAL A 41 -3.95 9.66 -18.10
CA VAL A 41 -4.19 8.50 -18.96
C VAL A 41 -3.22 8.42 -20.13
N GLU A 42 -2.74 9.56 -20.66
CA GLU A 42 -1.79 9.61 -21.77
C GLU A 42 -0.40 9.16 -21.33
N THR A 43 0.03 9.62 -20.16
CA THR A 43 1.40 9.42 -19.70
C THR A 43 1.55 8.34 -18.63
N GLY A 44 0.45 7.83 -18.07
CA GLY A 44 0.44 6.93 -16.91
C GLY A 44 0.98 7.59 -15.64
N LYS A 45 1.22 8.91 -15.65
CA LYS A 45 1.78 9.63 -14.49
C LYS A 45 0.72 9.74 -13.40
N ILE A 46 1.13 9.41 -12.19
CA ILE A 46 0.30 9.48 -11.00
C ILE A 46 0.69 10.75 -10.23
N LYS A 47 -0.31 11.54 -9.85
CA LYS A 47 -0.15 12.73 -9.02
C LYS A 47 -0.99 12.58 -7.76
N PHE A 48 -0.36 12.72 -6.60
CA PHE A 48 -1.09 12.81 -5.34
C PHE A 48 -1.68 14.21 -5.17
N LEU A 49 -3.00 14.27 -4.93
CA LEU A 49 -3.75 15.50 -4.70
C LEU A 49 -3.93 15.78 -3.20
N ASP A 50 -4.17 14.73 -2.41
CA ASP A 50 -4.25 14.77 -0.95
C ASP A 50 -3.85 13.39 -0.40
N TYR A 51 -3.45 13.34 0.87
CA TYR A 51 -3.15 12.11 1.55
C TYR A 51 -3.49 12.22 3.03
N VAL A 52 -4.38 11.34 3.51
CA VAL A 52 -4.71 11.22 4.93
C VAL A 52 -4.25 9.87 5.45
N ALA A 53 -3.62 9.87 6.61
CA ALA A 53 -3.25 8.67 7.34
C ALA A 53 -3.71 8.79 8.78
N VAL A 54 -4.56 7.88 9.24
CA VAL A 54 -4.98 7.78 10.64
C VAL A 54 -4.39 6.52 11.23
N HIS A 55 -3.64 6.64 12.31
CA HIS A 55 -3.01 5.50 12.99
C HIS A 55 -3.58 5.34 14.39
N ASP A 56 -3.79 4.10 14.81
CA ASP A 56 -4.03 3.71 16.20
C ASP A 56 -2.83 2.93 16.71
N CYS A 57 -1.89 3.66 17.30
CA CYS A 57 -0.73 3.11 17.99
C CYS A 57 -0.92 3.10 19.53
N GLY A 58 -2.17 3.14 20.02
CA GLY A 58 -2.44 3.24 21.45
C GLY A 58 -1.86 4.53 22.03
N THR A 59 -1.25 4.48 23.21
CA THR A 59 -0.64 5.67 23.82
C THR A 59 0.56 6.15 23.00
N ILE A 60 0.52 7.40 22.54
CA ILE A 60 1.66 8.02 21.83
C ILE A 60 2.78 8.37 22.82
N VAL A 61 3.98 7.87 22.53
CA VAL A 61 5.21 8.28 23.22
C VAL A 61 5.67 9.68 22.79
N ASN A 62 5.81 9.89 21.48
CA ASN A 62 6.21 11.18 20.90
C ASN A 62 5.41 11.47 19.61
N PRO A 63 4.52 12.48 19.61
CA PRO A 63 3.72 12.83 18.44
C PRO A 63 4.55 13.21 17.20
N MET A 64 5.69 13.90 17.38
CA MET A 64 6.54 14.30 16.25
C MET A 64 7.16 13.09 15.56
N THR A 65 7.62 12.11 16.33
CA THR A 65 8.19 10.88 15.79
C THR A 65 7.15 10.04 15.06
N LEU A 66 5.91 9.97 15.59
CA LEU A 66 4.81 9.29 14.89
C LEU A 66 4.56 9.94 13.51
N VAL A 67 4.43 11.26 13.45
CA VAL A 67 4.25 11.99 12.18
C VAL A 67 5.41 11.74 11.22
N GLY A 68 6.64 11.71 11.72
CA GLY A 68 7.83 11.38 10.94
C GLY A 68 7.78 9.97 10.34
N HIS A 69 7.43 8.97 11.14
CA HIS A 69 7.28 7.59 10.66
C HIS A 69 6.15 7.44 9.65
N VAL A 70 5.01 8.09 9.86
CA VAL A 70 3.88 8.02 8.92
C VAL A 70 4.27 8.64 7.57
N ARG A 71 4.99 9.77 7.58
CA ARG A 71 5.48 10.41 6.35
C ARG A 71 6.54 9.57 5.63
N GLY A 72 7.56 9.12 6.35
CA GLY A 72 8.62 8.28 5.78
C GLY A 72 8.07 6.95 5.24
N GLY A 73 7.19 6.32 6.03
CA GLY A 73 6.49 5.11 5.62
C GLY A 73 5.55 5.31 4.43
N THR A 74 4.91 6.47 4.32
CA THR A 74 4.11 6.82 3.12
C THR A 74 5.01 6.96 1.89
N ALA A 75 6.14 7.65 2.00
CA ALA A 75 7.11 7.77 0.90
C ALA A 75 7.64 6.39 0.46
N GLN A 76 8.00 5.52 1.41
CA GLN A 76 8.39 4.15 1.10
C GLN A 76 7.25 3.36 0.43
N GLY A 77 6.02 3.50 0.92
CA GLY A 77 4.86 2.85 0.32
C GLY A 77 4.58 3.30 -1.12
N ILE A 78 4.85 4.56 -1.44
CA ILE A 78 4.78 5.10 -2.81
C ILE A 78 5.85 4.46 -3.69
N GLY A 79 7.09 4.37 -3.18
CA GLY A 79 8.18 3.69 -3.85
C GLY A 79 7.82 2.26 -4.19
N SER A 80 7.47 1.46 -3.18
CA SER A 80 7.08 0.06 -3.36
C SER A 80 5.86 -0.15 -4.25
N ALA A 81 4.86 0.74 -4.19
CA ALA A 81 3.63 0.59 -4.99
C ALA A 81 3.80 1.03 -6.45
N ILE A 82 4.66 2.01 -6.75
CA ILE A 82 4.68 2.68 -8.06
C ILE A 82 6.02 2.52 -8.80
N TYR A 83 7.15 2.42 -8.10
CA TYR A 83 8.48 2.58 -8.70
C TYR A 83 9.42 1.40 -8.51
N GLU A 84 9.48 0.85 -7.30
CA GLU A 84 10.51 -0.08 -6.88
C GLU A 84 10.23 -1.50 -7.40
N GLU A 85 11.20 -2.07 -8.10
CA GLU A 85 11.16 -3.43 -8.66
C GLU A 85 12.57 -4.01 -8.63
N TYR A 86 12.74 -5.26 -8.22
CA TYR A 86 14.00 -5.97 -8.41
C TYR A 86 13.96 -6.70 -9.74
N LYS A 87 14.90 -6.37 -10.64
CA LYS A 87 14.97 -6.98 -11.97
C LYS A 87 16.13 -7.95 -12.03
N TYR A 88 15.86 -9.20 -12.39
CA TYR A 88 16.88 -10.24 -12.51
C TYR A 88 16.96 -10.72 -13.96
N ALA A 89 18.18 -11.02 -14.42
CA ALA A 89 18.40 -11.80 -15.65
C ALA A 89 18.14 -13.29 -15.41
N ASP A 90 18.09 -14.06 -16.50
CA ASP A 90 17.83 -15.51 -16.47
C ASP A 90 18.87 -16.31 -15.68
N ASP A 91 20.08 -15.78 -15.51
CA ASP A 91 21.17 -16.34 -14.71
C ASP A 91 21.12 -15.94 -13.22
N GLY A 92 20.12 -15.15 -12.82
CA GLY A 92 19.94 -14.65 -11.46
C GLY A 92 20.71 -13.36 -11.14
N GLN A 93 21.37 -12.74 -12.12
CA GLN A 93 22.06 -11.46 -11.90
C GLN A 93 21.06 -10.32 -11.68
N LEU A 94 21.22 -9.54 -10.60
CA LEU A 94 20.44 -8.32 -10.37
C LEU A 94 20.86 -7.24 -11.37
N LEU A 95 19.89 -6.73 -12.14
CA LEU A 95 20.09 -5.80 -13.24
C LEU A 95 20.01 -4.33 -12.84
N ASN A 96 19.36 -4.01 -11.72
CA ASN A 96 19.16 -2.64 -11.25
C ASN A 96 19.67 -2.46 -9.81
N ALA A 97 20.95 -2.75 -9.60
CA ALA A 97 21.61 -2.73 -8.29
C ALA A 97 22.05 -1.33 -7.81
N ASN A 98 21.59 -0.25 -8.46
CA ASN A 98 22.01 1.13 -8.17
C ASN A 98 20.82 2.10 -8.30
N PHE A 99 20.94 3.31 -7.76
CA PHE A 99 19.84 4.30 -7.74
C PHE A 99 19.53 4.98 -9.08
N ALA A 100 20.33 4.77 -10.13
CA ALA A 100 19.96 5.21 -11.47
C ALA A 100 18.87 4.29 -12.07
N ASP A 101 18.90 3.00 -11.72
CA ASP A 101 18.02 1.97 -12.28
C ASP A 101 16.96 1.47 -11.28
N TYR A 102 17.22 1.57 -9.97
CA TYR A 102 16.28 1.34 -8.89
C TYR A 102 15.69 2.67 -8.43
N ILE A 103 14.53 3.01 -8.99
CA ILE A 103 13.94 4.32 -8.81
C ILE A 103 13.28 4.43 -7.44
N LEU A 104 13.80 5.34 -6.63
CA LEU A 104 13.16 5.81 -5.39
C LEU A 104 12.36 7.08 -5.68
N PRO A 105 11.19 7.27 -5.03
CA PRO A 105 10.42 8.50 -5.19
C PRO A 105 11.19 9.68 -4.63
N SER A 106 11.19 10.80 -5.35
CA SER A 106 11.72 12.07 -4.86
C SER A 106 10.62 12.87 -4.17
N VAL A 107 10.96 14.06 -3.68
CA VAL A 107 9.99 15.01 -3.11
C VAL A 107 8.89 15.42 -4.10
N ASN A 108 9.09 15.23 -5.40
CA ASN A 108 8.08 15.56 -6.42
C ASN A 108 7.01 14.49 -6.56
N GLU A 109 7.31 13.23 -6.22
CA GLU A 109 6.41 12.08 -6.34
C GLU A 109 5.65 11.80 -5.03
N VAL A 110 6.14 12.31 -3.90
CA VAL A 110 5.51 12.19 -2.58
C VAL A 110 4.53 13.35 -2.36
N PRO A 111 3.36 13.13 -1.71
CA PRO A 111 2.45 14.21 -1.35
C PRO A 111 3.16 15.32 -0.57
N PRO A 112 2.96 16.61 -0.93
CA PRO A 112 3.61 17.72 -0.24
C PRO A 112 3.18 17.84 1.23
N ASN A 113 1.99 17.33 1.55
CA ASN A 113 1.51 17.20 2.91
C ASN A 113 0.78 15.87 3.10
N VAL A 114 1.14 15.14 4.15
CA VAL A 114 0.40 13.98 4.65
C VAL A 114 -0.29 14.41 5.93
N ARG A 115 -1.63 14.42 5.93
CA ARG A 115 -2.44 14.74 7.10
C ARG A 115 -2.48 13.53 8.01
N VAL A 116 -1.81 13.63 9.16
CA VAL A 116 -1.69 12.54 10.13
C VAL A 116 -2.72 12.74 11.24
N GLY A 117 -3.65 11.80 11.36
CA GLY A 117 -4.58 11.69 12.48
C GLY A 117 -4.20 10.52 13.40
N HIS A 118 -4.76 10.53 14.61
CA HIS A 118 -4.54 9.46 15.57
C HIS A 118 -5.82 9.10 16.33
N VAL A 119 -6.06 7.81 16.51
CA VAL A 119 -7.09 7.24 17.37
C VAL A 119 -6.40 6.49 18.50
N VAL A 120 -6.88 6.62 19.73
CA VAL A 120 -6.23 6.02 20.90
C VAL A 120 -7.03 4.82 21.37
N THR A 121 -6.53 3.61 21.10
CA THR A 121 -6.98 2.40 21.79
C THR A 121 -5.79 1.78 22.52
N PRO A 122 -5.63 2.00 23.84
CA PRO A 122 -4.48 1.48 24.58
C PRO A 122 -4.39 -0.05 24.52
N SER A 123 -3.19 -0.61 24.44
CA SER A 123 -3.02 -2.06 24.58
C SER A 123 -3.19 -2.49 26.04
N PRO A 124 -3.97 -3.55 26.34
CA PRO A 124 -4.02 -4.11 27.69
C PRO A 124 -2.76 -4.92 28.06
N PHE A 125 -1.88 -5.18 27.08
CA PHE A 125 -0.71 -6.05 27.24
C PHE A 125 0.61 -5.30 27.36
N THR A 126 0.60 -3.96 27.31
CA THR A 126 1.80 -3.14 27.51
C THR A 126 1.61 -2.19 28.69
N GLU A 127 2.66 -2.00 29.49
CA GLU A 127 2.67 -1.20 30.73
C GLU A 127 1.98 0.17 30.56
N TYR A 128 2.23 0.84 29.43
CA TYR A 128 1.73 2.17 29.13
C TYR A 128 0.68 2.20 28.01
N GLY A 129 0.17 1.04 27.59
CA GLY A 129 -0.82 0.95 26.51
C GLY A 129 -0.30 1.34 25.11
N ILE A 130 1.02 1.34 24.92
CA ILE A 130 1.71 1.66 23.66
C ILE A 130 1.57 0.49 22.67
N LYS A 131 1.41 0.82 21.38
CA LYS A 131 1.47 -0.13 20.25
C LYS A 131 2.44 0.38 19.17
N GLY A 132 2.77 -0.48 18.21
CA GLY A 132 3.53 -0.09 17.01
C GLY A 132 2.71 0.84 16.10
N GLY A 133 3.36 1.86 15.53
CA GLY A 133 2.72 2.81 14.60
C GLY A 133 3.52 3.09 13.32
N GLY A 134 4.67 2.43 13.15
CA GLY A 134 5.64 2.75 12.09
C GLY A 134 5.45 2.00 10.77
N GLU A 135 4.65 0.95 10.72
CA GLU A 135 4.50 0.04 9.56
C GLU A 135 3.05 -0.04 9.08
N GLY A 136 2.83 -0.51 7.83
CA GLY A 136 1.54 -1.03 7.34
C GLY A 136 0.70 -0.18 6.36
N GLY A 137 -0.19 -0.86 5.61
CA GLY A 137 -1.37 -0.31 4.92
C GLY A 137 -1.19 0.61 3.70
N ARG A 138 -0.04 1.29 3.56
CA ARG A 138 0.13 2.34 2.52
C ARG A 138 0.10 1.80 1.10
N MET A 139 0.84 0.72 0.83
CA MET A 139 0.97 0.16 -0.52
C MET A 139 -0.38 -0.24 -1.10
N GLY A 140 -1.19 -0.98 -0.32
CA GLY A 140 -2.52 -1.39 -0.73
C GLY A 140 -3.45 -0.20 -0.96
N ALA A 141 -3.47 0.78 -0.05
CA ALA A 141 -4.29 1.98 -0.22
C ALA A 141 -3.92 2.78 -1.48
N ILE A 142 -2.63 2.91 -1.79
CA ILE A 142 -2.14 3.58 -3.00
C ILE A 142 -2.57 2.81 -4.25
N ALA A 143 -2.37 1.50 -4.28
CA ALA A 143 -2.78 0.65 -5.40
C ALA A 143 -4.29 0.73 -5.64
N SER A 144 -5.10 0.64 -4.58
CA SER A 144 -6.56 0.75 -4.66
C SER A 144 -7.01 2.12 -5.17
N ALA A 145 -6.36 3.22 -4.76
CA ALA A 145 -6.71 4.55 -5.26
C ALA A 145 -6.35 4.74 -6.74
N ILE A 146 -5.24 4.15 -7.20
CA ILE A 146 -4.88 4.13 -8.62
C ILE A 146 -5.88 3.29 -9.42
N GLU A 147 -6.26 2.12 -8.92
CA GLU A 147 -7.30 1.27 -9.53
C GLU A 147 -8.64 2.01 -9.64
N ASP A 148 -9.08 2.67 -8.57
CA ASP A 148 -10.33 3.45 -8.58
C ASP A 148 -10.29 4.60 -9.59
N ALA A 149 -9.16 5.33 -9.68
CA ALA A 149 -8.96 6.38 -10.67
C ALA A 149 -9.01 5.85 -12.12
N LEU A 150 -8.61 4.60 -12.33
CA LEU A 150 -8.58 3.94 -13.64
C LEU A 150 -9.79 3.03 -13.90
N LYS A 151 -10.74 2.97 -12.99
CA LYS A 151 -11.97 2.15 -13.10
C LYS A 151 -12.75 2.35 -14.42
N PRO A 152 -12.89 3.57 -14.99
CA PRO A 152 -13.52 3.77 -16.30
C PRO A 152 -12.83 3.01 -17.44
N PHE A 153 -11.54 2.70 -17.28
CA PHE A 153 -10.70 1.98 -18.23
C PHE A 153 -10.57 0.49 -17.90
N ARG A 154 -11.26 0.01 -16.84
CA ARG A 154 -11.28 -1.39 -16.39
C ARG A 154 -9.91 -1.96 -16.02
N VAL A 155 -8.99 -1.10 -15.60
CA VAL A 155 -7.68 -1.51 -15.07
C VAL A 155 -7.87 -2.17 -13.70
N LYS A 156 -7.17 -3.29 -13.45
CA LYS A 156 -7.00 -3.86 -12.11
C LYS A 156 -5.55 -3.73 -11.65
N ALA A 157 -5.34 -3.45 -10.37
CA ALA A 157 -4.04 -3.34 -9.73
C ALA A 157 -3.65 -4.67 -9.04
N ASP A 158 -3.59 -5.75 -9.81
CA ASP A 158 -3.22 -7.10 -9.34
C ASP A 158 -1.71 -7.39 -9.41
N PHE A 159 -0.91 -6.42 -9.85
CA PHE A 159 0.54 -6.45 -9.84
C PHE A 159 1.12 -5.19 -9.22
N LEU A 160 2.33 -5.31 -8.66
CA LEU A 160 3.17 -4.19 -8.27
C LEU A 160 4.58 -4.37 -8.87
N PRO A 161 5.31 -3.27 -9.12
CA PRO A 161 4.85 -1.89 -9.03
C PRO A 161 3.94 -1.46 -10.20
N LEU A 162 3.06 -0.49 -9.94
CA LEU A 162 2.18 0.18 -10.91
C LEU A 162 2.93 1.31 -11.63
N THR A 163 4.06 0.98 -12.26
CA THR A 163 4.84 1.98 -12.99
C THR A 163 3.99 2.60 -14.10
N PRO A 164 4.23 3.88 -14.48
CA PRO A 164 3.53 4.49 -15.61
C PRO A 164 3.60 3.65 -16.88
N ALA A 165 4.73 2.97 -17.12
CA ALA A 165 4.90 2.09 -18.27
C ALA A 165 3.99 0.85 -18.21
N LYS A 166 3.90 0.21 -17.05
CA LYS A 166 3.01 -0.96 -16.84
C LYS A 166 1.54 -0.57 -16.91
N LEU A 167 1.15 0.58 -16.37
CA LEU A 167 -0.22 1.10 -16.47
C LEU A 167 -0.66 1.39 -17.91
N ARG A 168 0.28 1.76 -18.80
CA ARG A 168 0.00 1.95 -20.24
C ARG A 168 0.10 0.67 -21.06
N GLY A 169 0.64 -0.41 -20.48
CA GLY A 169 0.91 -1.67 -21.18
C GLY A 169 -0.30 -2.60 -21.28
N PRO A 170 -0.18 -3.69 -22.06
CA PRO A 170 -1.24 -4.69 -22.27
C PRO A 170 -1.57 -5.53 -21.02
N ASN A 171 -0.84 -5.37 -19.92
CA ASN A 171 -1.01 -6.13 -18.67
C ASN A 171 -2.09 -5.55 -17.74
N SER A 172 -2.98 -4.70 -18.24
CA SER A 172 -3.98 -4.00 -17.43
C SER A 172 -5.36 -4.69 -17.40
N SER A 173 -5.48 -5.96 -17.80
CA SER A 173 -6.75 -6.68 -17.89
C SER A 173 -6.77 -8.03 -17.18
N SER A 174 -7.87 -8.30 -16.48
CA SER A 174 -8.03 -9.42 -15.56
C SER A 174 -8.47 -10.75 -16.17
N ASP A 175 -8.52 -10.87 -17.50
CA ASP A 175 -9.29 -11.94 -18.14
C ASP A 175 -8.43 -12.85 -19.05
N GLY A 176 -7.09 -12.77 -18.98
CA GLY A 176 -6.20 -13.58 -19.83
C GLY A 176 -6.25 -13.22 -21.33
N GLU A 177 -7.24 -12.46 -21.76
CA GLU A 177 -7.17 -11.61 -22.93
C GLU A 177 -6.54 -10.27 -22.51
N SER A 178 -5.42 -9.93 -23.14
CA SER A 178 -4.86 -8.60 -23.10
C SER A 178 -5.89 -7.61 -23.66
N VAL A 179 -6.66 -6.96 -22.79
CA VAL A 179 -7.31 -5.71 -23.16
C VAL A 179 -6.18 -4.70 -23.05
N ALA A 180 -5.42 -4.58 -24.14
CA ALA A 180 -4.74 -3.32 -24.39
C ALA A 180 -5.77 -2.22 -24.10
N LEU A 181 -5.38 -1.16 -23.39
CA LEU A 181 -6.14 0.08 -23.40
C LEU A 181 -6.62 0.28 -24.85
N PRO A 182 -7.94 0.38 -25.11
CA PRO A 182 -8.49 0.28 -26.46
C PRO A 182 -7.68 1.18 -27.38
N GLU A 183 -7.39 0.73 -28.61
CA GLU A 183 -6.55 1.46 -29.57
C GLU A 183 -6.84 2.96 -29.44
N TRP A 184 -5.82 3.70 -29.00
CA TRP A 184 -5.88 5.11 -28.56
C TRP A 184 -6.63 6.07 -29.51
N ARG A 185 -6.84 5.65 -30.77
CA ARG A 185 -7.54 6.39 -31.82
C ARG A 185 -9.06 6.21 -31.79
N GLU A 186 -9.58 5.05 -31.38
CA GLU A 186 -11.02 4.77 -31.42
C GLU A 186 -11.78 5.44 -30.26
N PHE A 187 -11.19 5.49 -29.05
CA PHE A 187 -11.80 6.20 -27.92
C PHE A 187 -11.84 7.74 -28.12
N ARG A 188 -10.92 8.29 -28.95
CA ARG A 188 -10.92 9.72 -29.33
C ARG A 188 -12.14 10.14 -30.15
N ALA A 189 -12.74 9.22 -30.89
CA ALA A 189 -13.86 9.49 -31.79
C ALA A 189 -15.20 9.46 -31.04
N GLY A 190 -15.45 10.47 -30.20
CA GLY A 190 -16.81 10.80 -29.75
C GLY A 190 -17.11 10.65 -28.25
N HIS A 191 -16.17 10.26 -27.40
CA HIS A 191 -16.44 10.16 -25.96
C HIS A 191 -16.27 11.51 -25.24
N PRO A 192 -17.32 12.07 -24.58
CA PRO A 192 -17.27 13.38 -23.91
C PRO A 192 -16.32 13.46 -22.70
N PHE A 193 -15.66 12.35 -22.36
CA PHE A 193 -14.78 12.19 -21.20
C PHE A 193 -13.28 12.22 -21.53
N ALA A 194 -12.89 12.25 -22.81
CA ALA A 194 -11.50 12.16 -23.27
C ALA A 194 -10.57 13.35 -22.89
N ARG A 195 -11.05 14.33 -22.11
CA ARG A 195 -10.28 15.52 -21.71
C ARG A 195 -10.22 15.77 -20.20
N ARG A 196 -10.72 14.85 -19.34
CA ARG A 196 -10.77 15.10 -17.89
C ARG A 196 -9.78 14.23 -17.11
N LYS A 197 -9.03 14.90 -16.24
CA LYS A 197 -8.30 14.32 -15.11
C LYS A 197 -9.28 13.65 -14.16
N HIS A 198 -9.06 12.38 -13.82
CA HIS A 198 -9.92 11.62 -12.92
C HIS A 198 -9.37 11.70 -11.49
N VAL A 199 -10.23 12.07 -10.53
CA VAL A 199 -9.89 12.19 -9.11
C VAL A 199 -10.64 11.11 -8.34
N ALA A 200 -9.91 10.30 -7.57
CA ALA A 200 -10.47 9.23 -6.74
C ALA A 200 -10.30 9.51 -5.25
N VAL A 201 -11.33 9.20 -4.45
CA VAL A 201 -11.30 9.22 -2.97
C VAL A 201 -11.85 7.89 -2.50
N LEU A 202 -11.01 7.03 -1.92
CA LEU A 202 -11.47 5.83 -1.24
C LEU A 202 -11.51 6.10 0.27
N ALA A 203 -12.70 6.29 0.81
CA ALA A 203 -12.97 6.08 2.22
C ALA A 203 -13.34 4.60 2.42
N GLY A 204 -12.70 3.93 3.37
CA GLY A 204 -13.14 2.59 3.81
C GLY A 204 -14.60 2.64 4.31
N PRO A 205 -15.31 1.49 4.34
CA PRO A 205 -16.74 1.48 4.66
C PRO A 205 -16.97 2.04 6.06
N THR A 206 -17.56 3.24 6.13
CA THR A 206 -18.16 3.75 7.36
C THR A 206 -19.43 2.95 7.59
N GLY A 207 -19.37 1.99 8.50
CA GLY A 207 -20.56 1.32 9.02
C GLY A 207 -21.56 2.36 9.51
N SER A 208 -22.76 2.32 8.93
CA SER A 208 -23.90 3.12 9.36
C SER A 208 -24.21 2.78 10.81
N ARG A 209 -24.12 3.78 11.69
CA ARG A 209 -25.04 3.86 12.82
C ARG A 209 -26.43 4.09 12.22
N ASP A 210 -27.36 3.21 12.54
CA ASP A 210 -28.76 3.48 12.89
C ASP A 210 -29.46 2.13 13.14
N GLY A 211 -29.98 1.95 14.37
CA GLY A 211 -30.64 0.75 14.87
C GLY A 211 -30.39 0.53 16.35
#